data_AF-A0AAE0CCN6-F1
#
_entry.id   AF-A0AAE0CCN6-F1
#
_cell.length_a   1.000
_cell.length_b   1.000
_cell.length_c   1.000
_cell.angle_alpha   90.00
_cell.angle_beta   90.00
_cell.angle_gamma   90.00
#
_symmetry.space_group_name_H-M   'P 1'
#
loop_
_entity.id
_entity.type
_entity.pdbx_description
1 polymer ?
#
loop_
_entity_poly.entity_id
_entity_poly.type
_entity_poly.pdbx_seq_one_letter_code
_entity_poly.pdbx_strand_id
1 'polypeptide(L)'
;MEPEAHVSLLTAGARLNAGYFCPGLLPGCCFGAGLGITIYGMAYMFVHDGLVHRRFPTGPIEEVPYLKRVAMAHKLHHSGKYGGVPWGLFLGPQEVEEAGGLAELDKMLADEEARKALAEQI
;
A
#
# COMPACT_ATOMS: atom_id res chain seq x y z
N MET A 1 8.96 -30.97 -19.45
CA MET A 1 9.19 -29.51 -19.32
C MET A 1 9.02 -28.96 -20.72
N GLU A 2 7.83 -28.43 -20.97
CA GLU A 2 7.30 -28.25 -22.34
C GLU A 2 8.05 -27.13 -23.09
N PRO A 3 8.41 -27.32 -24.38
CA PRO A 3 9.13 -26.34 -25.20
C PRO A 3 8.39 -25.00 -25.35
N GLU A 4 7.07 -24.98 -25.15
CA GLU A 4 6.23 -23.78 -25.21
C GLU A 4 6.57 -22.74 -24.12
N ALA A 5 7.04 -23.20 -22.96
CA ALA A 5 7.43 -22.33 -21.86
C ALA A 5 8.69 -21.52 -22.18
N HIS A 6 9.63 -22.11 -22.92
CA HIS A 6 10.87 -21.46 -23.33
C HIS A 6 10.61 -20.36 -24.37
N VAL A 7 9.73 -20.62 -25.34
CA VAL A 7 9.35 -19.63 -26.38
C VAL A 7 8.60 -18.44 -25.74
N SER A 8 7.72 -18.70 -24.78
CA SER A 8 7.00 -17.66 -24.04
C SER A 8 7.92 -16.79 -23.18
N LEU A 9 8.89 -17.41 -22.49
CA LEU A 9 9.86 -16.68 -21.67
C LEU A 9 10.81 -15.83 -22.53
N LEU A 10 11.23 -16.35 -23.68
CA LEU A 10 12.06 -15.63 -24.67
C LEU A 10 11.31 -14.44 -25.28
N THR A 11 10.04 -14.61 -25.68
CA THR A 11 9.24 -13.51 -26.24
C THR A 11 8.85 -12.46 -25.20
N ALA A 12 8.57 -12.87 -23.95
CA ALA A 12 8.36 -11.95 -22.84
C ALA A 12 9.65 -11.16 -22.51
N GLY A 13 10.79 -11.85 -22.44
CA GLY A 13 12.10 -11.22 -22.25
C GLY A 13 12.45 -10.24 -23.39
N ALA A 14 12.17 -10.60 -24.64
CA ALA A 14 12.40 -9.73 -25.80
C ALA A 14 11.51 -8.47 -25.79
N ARG A 15 10.25 -8.55 -25.34
CA ARG A 15 9.37 -7.37 -25.20
C ARG A 15 9.79 -6.44 -24.06
N LEU A 16 10.25 -7.00 -22.93
CA LEU A 16 10.83 -6.22 -21.84
C LEU A 16 12.11 -5.50 -22.30
N ASN A 17 12.96 -6.20 -23.05
CA ASN A 17 14.18 -5.61 -23.62
C ASN A 17 13.86 -4.52 -24.65
N ALA A 18 12.89 -4.74 -25.53
CA ALA A 18 12.47 -3.73 -26.51
C ALA A 18 11.90 -2.46 -25.86
N GLY A 19 11.18 -2.56 -24.73
CA GLY A 19 10.71 -1.38 -23.99
C GLY A 19 11.82 -0.58 -23.31
N TYR A 20 12.88 -1.26 -22.85
CA TYR A 20 14.05 -0.63 -22.23
C TYR A 20 15.05 -0.05 -23.25
N PHE A 21 15.15 -0.67 -24.43
CA PHE A 21 16.18 -0.38 -25.44
C PHE A 21 15.65 0.24 -26.74
N CYS A 22 14.33 0.45 -26.91
CA CYS A 22 13.82 1.33 -27.97
C CYS A 22 13.94 2.79 -27.53
N PRO A 23 14.80 3.60 -28.15
CA PRO A 23 14.81 5.03 -27.91
C PRO A 23 13.49 5.62 -28.42
N GLY A 24 12.73 6.27 -27.53
CA GLY A 24 11.49 6.92 -27.93
C GLY A 24 10.66 7.35 -26.72
N LEU A 25 9.99 8.50 -26.85
CA LEU A 25 9.17 9.06 -25.77
C LEU A 25 8.03 8.12 -25.39
N LEU A 26 7.30 7.57 -26.37
CA LEU A 26 6.13 6.73 -26.10
C LEU A 26 6.49 5.38 -25.44
N PRO A 27 7.46 4.58 -25.94
CA PRO A 27 7.91 3.36 -25.23
C PRO A 27 8.42 3.64 -23.82
N GLY A 28 9.19 4.73 -23.64
CA GLY A 28 9.68 5.14 -22.32
C GLY A 28 8.56 5.52 -21.35
N CYS A 29 7.55 6.27 -21.81
CA CYS A 29 6.36 6.61 -21.02
C CYS A 29 5.55 5.37 -20.65
N CYS A 30 5.31 4.45 -21.59
CA CYS A 30 4.60 3.20 -21.32
C CYS A 30 5.34 2.33 -20.32
N PHE A 31 6.66 2.21 -20.45
CA PHE A 31 7.49 1.49 -19.49
C PHE A 31 7.43 2.14 -18.10
N GLY A 32 7.60 3.47 -18.01
CA GLY A 32 7.51 4.21 -16.75
C GLY A 32 6.14 4.09 -16.09
N ALA A 33 5.05 4.17 -16.85
CA ALA A 33 3.70 3.97 -16.34
C ALA A 33 3.47 2.54 -15.83
N GLY A 34 3.88 1.53 -16.59
CA GLY A 34 3.79 0.14 -16.16
C GLY A 34 4.60 -0.15 -14.90
N LEU A 35 5.82 0.38 -14.81
CA LEU A 35 6.66 0.27 -13.63
C LEU A 35 6.04 0.99 -12.43
N GLY A 36 5.52 2.20 -12.63
CA GLY A 36 4.86 3.00 -11.60
C GLY A 36 3.62 2.31 -11.02
N ILE A 37 2.74 1.78 -11.88
CA ILE A 37 1.56 1.00 -11.45
C ILE A 37 1.99 -0.24 -10.67
N THR A 38 3.04 -0.93 -11.12
CA THR A 38 3.53 -2.14 -10.45
C THR A 38 4.06 -1.82 -9.05
N ILE A 39 4.89 -0.79 -8.91
CA ILE A 39 5.42 -0.35 -7.61
C ILE A 39 4.28 0.12 -6.69
N TYR A 40 3.33 0.89 -7.23
CA TYR A 40 2.15 1.33 -6.48
C TYR A 40 1.31 0.15 -6.00
N GLY A 41 1.04 -0.82 -6.87
CA GLY A 41 0.29 -2.04 -6.51
C GLY A 41 0.99 -2.87 -5.45
N MET A 42 2.32 -3.03 -5.55
CA MET A 42 3.12 -3.68 -4.49
C MET A 42 3.00 -2.93 -3.17
N ALA A 43 3.21 -1.61 -3.15
CA ALA A 43 3.09 -0.81 -1.94
C ALA A 43 1.68 -0.91 -1.33
N TYR A 44 0.64 -0.88 -2.16
CA TYR A 44 -0.74 -1.06 -1.72
C TYR A 44 -0.95 -2.42 -1.06
N MET A 45 -0.47 -3.50 -1.66
CA MET A 45 -0.57 -4.85 -1.08
C MET A 45 0.16 -4.94 0.27
N PHE A 46 1.39 -4.45 0.38
CA PHE A 46 2.14 -4.49 1.65
C PHE A 46 1.45 -3.69 2.75
N VAL A 47 0.92 -2.51 2.45
CA VAL A 47 0.25 -1.67 3.45
C VAL A 47 -1.14 -2.21 3.77
N HIS A 48 -2.01 -2.39 2.78
CA HIS A 48 -3.37 -2.84 3.02
C HIS A 48 -3.42 -4.28 3.56
N ASP A 49 -2.88 -5.24 2.82
CA ASP A 49 -3.01 -6.66 3.15
C ASP A 49 -2.05 -7.07 4.26
N GLY A 50 -0.81 -6.59 4.20
CA GLY A 50 0.22 -6.87 5.19
C GLY A 50 0.00 -6.09 6.48
N LEU A 51 0.12 -4.76 6.44
CA LEU A 51 0.16 -3.93 7.65
C LEU A 51 -1.22 -3.78 8.30
N VAL A 52 -2.26 -3.46 7.51
CA VAL A 52 -3.59 -3.17 8.04
C VAL A 52 -4.36 -4.45 8.37
N HIS A 53 -4.41 -5.41 7.44
CA HIS A 53 -5.13 -6.68 7.62
C HIS A 53 -4.30 -7.80 8.24
N ARG A 54 -3.00 -7.59 8.49
CA ARG A 54 -2.10 -8.57 9.13
C ARG A 54 -2.07 -9.93 8.42
N ARG A 55 -2.24 -9.96 7.09
CA ARG A 55 -2.24 -11.22 6.30
C ARG A 55 -0.85 -11.86 6.23
N PHE A 56 0.21 -11.06 6.35
CA PHE A 56 1.60 -11.52 6.38
C PHE A 56 2.47 -10.50 7.15
N PRO A 57 3.63 -10.91 7.69
CA PRO A 57 4.51 -10.00 8.43
C PRO A 57 5.09 -8.92 7.52
N THR A 58 4.99 -7.66 7.95
CA THR A 58 5.51 -6.48 7.23
C THR A 58 6.80 -5.90 7.81
N GLY A 59 7.33 -6.53 8.87
CA GLY A 59 8.59 -6.15 9.49
C GLY A 59 8.58 -4.70 10.00
N PRO A 60 9.69 -3.94 9.86
CA PRO A 60 9.84 -2.62 10.47
C PRO A 60 8.91 -1.54 9.90
N ILE A 61 8.21 -1.84 8.81
CA ILE A 61 7.24 -0.92 8.17
C ILE A 61 6.09 -0.59 9.13
N GLU A 62 5.75 -1.48 10.06
CA GLU A 62 4.69 -1.24 11.04
C GLU A 62 5.03 -0.17 12.09
N GLU A 63 6.31 0.18 12.21
CA GLU A 63 6.79 1.19 13.15
C GLU A 63 6.82 2.60 12.56
N VAL A 64 6.58 2.75 11.25
CA VAL A 64 6.55 4.05 10.58
C VAL A 64 5.31 4.85 11.03
N PRO A 65 5.47 6.04 11.64
CA PRO A 65 4.34 6.78 12.24
C PRO A 65 3.21 7.09 11.26
N TYR A 66 3.55 7.46 10.02
CA TYR A 66 2.55 7.73 8.98
C TYR A 66 1.72 6.49 8.63
N LEU A 67 2.35 5.32 8.55
CA LEU A 67 1.66 4.09 8.18
C LEU A 67 0.79 3.55 9.33
N LYS A 68 1.14 3.82 10.58
CA LYS A 68 0.25 3.62 11.73
C LYS A 68 -1.02 4.47 11.59
N ARG A 69 -0.86 5.75 11.22
CA ARG A 69 -1.98 6.67 10.92
C ARG A 69 -2.87 6.14 9.80
N VAL A 70 -2.28 5.71 8.68
CA VAL A 70 -3.01 5.09 7.56
C VAL A 70 -3.77 3.84 8.02
N ALA A 71 -3.15 2.99 8.83
CA ALA A 71 -3.80 1.78 9.34
C ALA A 71 -5.02 2.11 10.22
N MET A 72 -4.92 3.13 11.09
CA MET A 72 -6.06 3.54 11.93
C MET A 72 -7.16 4.20 11.12
N ALA A 73 -6.81 5.03 10.13
CA ALA A 73 -7.77 5.63 9.21
C ALA A 73 -8.56 4.56 8.44
N HIS A 74 -7.89 3.49 8.01
CA HIS A 74 -8.57 2.35 7.36
C HIS A 74 -9.47 1.56 8.34
N LYS A 75 -9.07 1.38 9.60
CA LYS A 75 -9.96 0.80 10.62
C LYS A 75 -11.20 1.67 10.84
N LEU A 76 -11.03 2.99 10.79
CA LEU A 76 -12.15 3.95 10.90
C LEU A 76 -13.11 3.82 9.71
N HIS A 77 -12.61 3.64 8.48
CA HIS A 77 -13.44 3.33 7.30
C HIS A 77 -14.34 2.11 7.55
N HIS A 78 -13.77 0.99 8.05
CA HIS A 78 -14.53 -0.23 8.35
C HIS A 78 -15.57 -0.05 9.46
N SER A 79 -15.41 0.95 10.33
CA SER A 79 -16.41 1.28 11.36
C SER A 79 -17.66 1.94 10.77
N GLY A 80 -17.61 2.44 9.53
CA GLY A 80 -18.72 3.13 8.87
C GLY A 80 -19.04 4.52 9.43
N LYS A 81 -18.24 5.02 10.39
CA LYS A 81 -18.34 6.40 10.89
C LYS A 81 -18.02 7.41 9.78
N TYR A 82 -18.44 8.66 9.95
CA TYR A 82 -18.18 9.73 8.98
C TYR A 82 -18.66 9.41 7.55
N GLY A 83 -19.75 8.65 7.42
CA GLY A 83 -20.31 8.25 6.12
C GLY A 83 -19.46 7.22 5.36
N GLY A 84 -18.55 6.52 6.05
CA GLY A 84 -17.65 5.54 5.45
C GLY A 84 -16.37 6.13 4.87
N VAL A 85 -16.07 7.41 5.13
CA VAL A 85 -14.77 8.01 4.83
C VAL A 85 -13.73 7.49 5.83
N PRO A 86 -12.48 7.19 5.43
CA PRO A 86 -11.86 7.42 4.11
C PRO A 86 -12.03 6.28 3.10
N TRP A 87 -12.04 6.60 1.80
CA TRP A 87 -12.06 5.64 0.70
C TRP A 87 -10.65 5.34 0.16
N GLY A 88 -9.74 6.31 0.30
CA GLY A 88 -8.33 6.15 -0.03
C GLY A 88 -7.54 5.44 1.07
N LEU A 89 -6.54 4.64 0.68
CA LEU A 89 -5.61 4.03 1.64
C LEU A 89 -4.57 5.05 2.12
N PHE A 90 -3.67 5.48 1.23
CA PHE A 90 -2.54 6.33 1.61
C PHE A 90 -2.93 7.74 2.01
N LEU A 91 -4.03 8.28 1.48
CA LEU A 91 -4.57 9.60 1.83
C LEU A 91 -5.67 9.53 2.88
N GLY A 92 -5.88 8.35 3.49
CA GLY A 92 -6.93 8.15 4.48
C GLY A 92 -6.87 9.14 5.66
N PRO A 93 -5.70 9.45 6.24
CA PRO A 93 -5.62 10.46 7.31
C PRO A 93 -6.12 11.84 6.90
N GLN A 94 -5.80 12.29 5.68
CA GLN A 94 -6.22 13.57 5.13
C GLN A 94 -7.73 13.59 4.88
N GLU A 95 -8.29 12.53 4.29
CA GLU A 95 -9.73 12.39 4.09
C GLU A 95 -10.51 12.36 5.42
N VAL A 96 -9.94 11.75 6.46
CA VAL A 96 -10.52 11.77 7.82
C VAL A 96 -10.49 13.16 8.42
N GLU A 97 -9.40 13.91 8.23
CA GLU A 97 -9.28 15.29 8.67
C GLU A 97 -10.34 16.18 8.00
N GLU A 98 -10.51 16.05 6.68
CA GLU A 98 -11.54 16.76 5.91
C GLU A 98 -12.97 16.40 6.35
N ALA A 99 -13.20 15.16 6.77
CA ALA A 99 -14.48 14.70 7.32
C ALA A 99 -14.72 15.11 8.79
N GLY A 100 -13.77 15.80 9.42
CA GLY A 100 -13.85 16.21 10.83
C GLY A 100 -13.61 15.07 11.83
N GLY A 101 -13.00 13.96 11.40
CA GLY A 101 -12.73 12.78 12.22
C GLY A 101 -11.34 12.73 12.88
N LEU A 102 -10.56 13.80 12.80
CA LEU A 102 -9.16 13.81 13.26
C LEU A 102 -9.01 13.47 14.75
N ALA A 103 -9.89 13.99 15.61
CA ALA A 103 -9.85 13.72 17.05
C ALA A 103 -10.09 12.23 17.38
N GLU A 104 -10.97 11.57 16.63
CA GLU A 104 -11.23 10.13 16.80
C GLU A 104 -10.02 9.32 16.31
N LEU A 105 -9.43 9.70 15.17
CA LEU A 105 -8.23 9.07 14.65
C LEU A 105 -7.06 9.16 15.63
N ASP A 106 -6.79 10.35 16.17
CA ASP A 106 -5.71 10.56 17.14
C ASP A 106 -5.93 9.79 18.44
N LYS A 107 -7.18 9.69 18.90
CA LYS A 107 -7.53 8.84 20.03
C LYS A 107 -7.25 7.37 19.75
N MET A 108 -7.67 6.85 18.59
CA MET A 108 -7.43 5.46 18.20
C MET A 108 -5.94 5.13 18.12
N LEU A 109 -5.12 6.08 17.68
CA LEU A 109 -3.66 5.95 17.65
C LEU A 109 -3.08 5.89 19.06
N ALA A 110 -3.46 6.83 19.94
CA ALA A 110 -3.00 6.84 21.32
C ALA A 110 -3.37 5.55 22.07
N ASP A 111 -4.60 5.05 21.86
CA ASP A 111 -5.07 3.79 22.43
C ASP A 111 -4.24 2.59 21.92
N GLU A 112 -3.88 2.57 20.63
CA GLU A 112 -3.05 1.50 20.07
C GLU A 112 -1.60 1.56 20.58
N GLU A 113 -1.02 2.75 20.71
CA GLU A 113 0.32 2.94 21.27
C GLU A 113 0.37 2.53 22.75
N ALA A 114 -0.62 2.94 23.55
CA ALA A 114 -0.73 2.52 24.95
C ALA A 114 -0.85 1.00 25.07
N ARG A 115 -1.65 0.37 24.20
CA ARG A 115 -1.79 -1.10 24.16
C ARG A 115 -0.48 -1.80 23.81
N LYS A 116 0.27 -1.28 22.84
CA LYS A 116 1.60 -1.83 22.48
C LYS A 116 2.58 -1.68 23.64
N ALA A 117 2.66 -0.50 24.26
CA ALA A 117 3.56 -0.24 25.38
C ALA A 117 3.26 -1.13 26.60
N LEU A 118 1.98 -1.46 26.84
CA LEU A 118 1.60 -2.43 27.87
C LEU A 118 2.05 -3.85 27.52
N ALA A 119 1.88 -4.26 26.26
CA ALA A 119 2.28 -5.59 25.81
C ALA A 119 3.81 -5.82 25.87
N GLU A 120 4.60 -4.75 25.76
CA GLU A 120 6.07 -4.81 25.90
C GLU A 120 6.56 -4.89 27.35
N GLN A 121 5.70 -4.60 28.34
CA GLN A 121 6.03 -4.63 29.77
C GLN A 121 5.77 -5.99 30.45
N ILE A 122 5.21 -6.95 29.71
CA ILE A 122 4.86 -8.30 30.17
C ILE A 122 5.87 -9.29 29.57
#